data_AF-A0A1X4HXX2-F1
#
_entry.id   AF-A0A1X4HXX2-F1
#
_cell.length_a   1.000
_cell.length_b   1.000
_cell.length_c   1.000
_cell.angle_alpha   90.00
_cell.angle_beta   90.00
_cell.angle_gamma   90.00
#
_symmetry.space_group_name_H-M   'P 1'
#
loop_
_entity.id
_entity.type
_entity.pdbx_description
1 polymer ?
#
loop_
_entity_poly.entity_id
_entity_poly.type
_entity_poly.pdbx_seq_one_letter_code
_entity_poly.pdbx_strand_id
1 'polypeptide(L)'
;LAARVFVGLPPACAALDVDAADEMRRHVDAVHGAVALLGDAPAPGHGKLRARWQSVLRTLSARDTVPGVIRGRSVRLLLDGGELAQDEAARLMGLVLSPGTPPADAAAWIEGFVGGPGGGLLLVHDERLLGLVDTWLTDVPAEAFTDVLPLLRRTFSAYEPGVRRTLGELVRRGPGTRGGTATAISGTPGFAPEPDTVRADAVLPVLRLLLGPDGDDEGARDEPAGVTA
;
A
#
# COMPACT_ATOMS: atom_id res chain seq x y z
N LEU A 1 -19.57 -12.01 12.49
CA LEU A 1 -19.21 -12.39 11.09
C LEU A 1 -17.72 -12.24 10.81
N ALA A 2 -17.12 -11.04 10.95
CA ALA A 2 -15.70 -10.79 10.65
C ALA A 2 -14.72 -11.77 11.31
N ALA A 3 -14.93 -12.15 12.58
CA ALA A 3 -14.09 -13.15 13.25
C ALA A 3 -14.08 -14.52 12.55
N ARG A 4 -15.22 -14.96 11.99
CA ARG A 4 -15.31 -16.23 11.24
C ARG A 4 -14.58 -16.12 9.91
N VAL A 5 -14.70 -14.98 9.23
CA VAL A 5 -13.96 -14.70 7.99
C VAL A 5 -12.47 -14.73 8.25
N PHE A 6 -11.98 -14.04 9.29
CA PHE A 6 -10.55 -13.95 9.58
C PHE A 6 -9.91 -15.30 9.91
N VAL A 7 -10.64 -16.17 10.62
CA VAL A 7 -10.17 -17.52 10.93
C VAL A 7 -10.23 -18.44 9.70
N GLY A 8 -11.29 -18.32 8.89
CA GLY A 8 -11.51 -19.20 7.74
C GLY A 8 -10.74 -18.81 6.48
N LEU A 9 -10.30 -17.56 6.35
CA LEU A 9 -9.68 -17.06 5.12
C LEU A 9 -8.31 -17.70 4.83
N PRO A 10 -7.36 -17.79 5.78
CA PRO A 10 -6.07 -18.41 5.51
C PRO A 10 -6.12 -19.86 4.98
N PRO A 11 -6.92 -20.78 5.55
CA PRO A 11 -7.06 -22.12 4.98
C PRO A 11 -7.85 -22.13 3.67
N ALA A 12 -8.82 -21.22 3.47
CA ALA A 12 -9.56 -21.12 2.21
C ALA A 12 -8.70 -20.60 1.04
N CYS A 13 -7.58 -19.94 1.33
CA CYS A 13 -6.61 -19.50 0.32
C CYS A 13 -5.57 -20.57 -0.05
N ALA A 14 -5.63 -21.77 0.54
CA ALA A 14 -4.68 -22.83 0.23
C ALA A 14 -5.10 -23.61 -1.02
N ALA A 15 -4.11 -23.99 -1.85
CA ALA A 15 -4.29 -24.88 -3.00
C ALA A 15 -5.35 -24.44 -4.01
N LEU A 16 -5.49 -23.13 -4.24
CA LEU A 16 -6.35 -22.58 -5.28
C LEU A 16 -5.66 -22.68 -6.64
N ASP A 17 -6.44 -22.94 -7.69
CA ASP A 17 -6.00 -22.71 -9.06
C ASP A 17 -5.92 -21.20 -9.37
N VAL A 18 -5.46 -20.86 -10.57
CA VAL A 18 -5.20 -19.47 -10.99
C VAL A 18 -6.47 -18.62 -10.94
N ASP A 19 -7.59 -19.11 -11.47
CA ASP A 19 -8.84 -18.35 -11.56
C ASP A 19 -9.45 -18.15 -10.16
N ALA A 20 -9.44 -19.20 -9.34
CA ALA A 20 -9.90 -19.15 -7.96
C ALA A 20 -9.02 -18.26 -7.08
N ALA A 21 -7.70 -18.24 -7.32
CA ALA A 21 -6.78 -17.35 -6.64
C ALA A 21 -7.07 -15.87 -6.97
N ASP A 22 -7.37 -15.57 -8.23
CA ASP A 22 -7.75 -14.23 -8.67
C ASP A 22 -9.09 -13.77 -8.10
N GLU A 23 -10.07 -14.68 -8.00
CA GLU A 23 -11.34 -14.40 -7.32
C GLU A 23 -11.14 -14.15 -5.82
N MET A 24 -10.38 -15.03 -5.16
CA MET A 24 -10.07 -14.88 -3.74
C MET A 24 -9.32 -13.57 -3.45
N ARG A 25 -8.41 -13.14 -4.32
CA ARG A 25 -7.74 -11.85 -4.21
C ARG A 25 -8.73 -10.68 -4.22
N ARG A 26 -9.74 -10.70 -5.08
CA ARG A 26 -10.81 -9.66 -5.09
C ARG A 26 -11.60 -9.66 -3.78
N HIS A 27 -11.83 -10.82 -3.18
CA HIS A 27 -12.46 -10.90 -1.87
C HIS A 27 -11.56 -10.35 -0.75
N VAL A 28 -10.25 -10.62 -0.79
CA VAL A 28 -9.27 -10.02 0.15
C VAL A 28 -9.33 -8.49 0.07
N ASP A 29 -9.36 -7.93 -1.15
CA ASP A 29 -9.48 -6.49 -1.38
C ASP A 29 -10.78 -5.91 -0.80
N ALA A 30 -11.91 -6.57 -1.06
CA ALA A 30 -13.21 -6.16 -0.53
C ALA A 30 -13.26 -6.20 1.00
N VAL A 31 -12.70 -7.23 1.63
CA VAL A 31 -12.61 -7.34 3.09
C VAL A 31 -11.70 -6.25 3.65
N HIS A 32 -10.56 -5.98 3.01
CA HIS A 32 -9.66 -4.91 3.45
C HIS A 32 -10.36 -3.54 3.42
N GLY A 33 -11.07 -3.21 2.33
CA GLY A 33 -11.86 -1.98 2.22
C GLY A 33 -12.95 -1.89 3.29
N ALA A 34 -13.69 -2.97 3.53
CA ALA A 34 -14.71 -3.01 4.58
C ALA A 34 -14.11 -2.85 5.99
N VAL A 35 -12.95 -3.46 6.27
CA VAL A 35 -12.25 -3.31 7.55
C VAL A 35 -11.74 -1.88 7.76
N ALA A 36 -11.26 -1.22 6.71
CA ALA A 36 -10.87 0.20 6.79
C ALA A 36 -12.07 1.07 7.19
N LEU A 37 -13.19 0.96 6.46
CA LEU A 37 -14.41 1.73 6.75
C LEU A 37 -14.97 1.48 8.16
N LEU A 38 -14.96 0.23 8.63
CA LEU A 38 -15.45 -0.12 9.97
C LEU A 38 -14.45 0.23 11.07
N GLY A 39 -13.15 0.22 10.77
CA GLY A 39 -12.08 0.54 11.70
C GLY A 39 -12.08 1.99 12.16
N ASP A 40 -12.57 2.89 11.31
CA ASP A 40 -12.63 4.34 11.55
C ASP A 40 -13.91 4.77 12.29
N ALA A 41 -14.89 3.86 12.44
CA ALA A 41 -16.11 4.15 13.18
C ALA A 41 -15.85 4.17 14.71
N PRO A 42 -16.30 5.21 15.44
CA PRO A 42 -16.13 5.30 16.89
C PRO A 42 -17.08 4.31 17.59
N ALA A 43 -16.65 3.05 17.68
CA ALA A 43 -17.34 2.04 18.49
C ALA A 43 -16.35 1.12 19.22
N PRO A 44 -16.73 0.61 20.41
CA PRO A 44 -15.86 -0.26 21.20
C PRO A 44 -15.47 -1.53 20.41
N GLY A 45 -14.16 -1.74 20.21
CA GLY A 45 -13.61 -2.96 19.61
C GLY A 45 -13.19 -2.86 18.14
N HIS A 46 -13.45 -1.74 17.43
CA HIS A 46 -13.01 -1.56 16.03
C HIS A 46 -11.50 -1.47 15.86
N GLY A 47 -10.75 -0.89 16.81
CA GLY A 47 -9.28 -0.92 16.77
C GLY A 47 -8.69 -2.35 16.78
N LYS A 48 -9.38 -3.31 17.41
CA LYS A 48 -9.00 -4.73 17.39
C LYS A 48 -9.30 -5.40 16.05
N LEU A 49 -10.23 -4.85 15.25
CA LEU A 49 -10.59 -5.40 13.94
C LEU A 49 -9.43 -5.25 12.95
N ARG A 50 -8.84 -4.05 12.89
CA ARG A 50 -7.69 -3.74 12.03
C ARG A 50 -6.47 -4.59 12.39
N ALA A 51 -6.13 -4.68 13.69
CA ALA A 51 -5.04 -5.53 14.16
C ALA A 51 -5.25 -7.02 13.80
N ARG A 52 -6.48 -7.54 13.94
CA ARG A 52 -6.80 -8.92 13.55
C ARG A 52 -6.70 -9.13 12.05
N TRP A 53 -7.16 -8.18 11.24
CA TRP A 53 -7.03 -8.26 9.79
C TRP A 53 -5.56 -8.24 9.34
N GLN A 54 -4.73 -7.38 9.92
CA GLN A 54 -3.30 -7.36 9.66
C GLN A 54 -2.64 -8.71 10.00
N SER A 55 -3.05 -9.37 11.09
CA SER A 55 -2.59 -10.72 11.41
C SER A 55 -2.97 -11.75 10.34
N VAL A 56 -4.14 -11.61 9.71
CA VAL A 56 -4.56 -12.47 8.59
C VAL A 56 -3.67 -12.22 7.37
N LEU A 57 -3.43 -10.95 7.00
CA LEU A 57 -2.55 -10.60 5.87
C LEU A 57 -1.10 -11.08 6.09
N ARG A 58 -0.58 -10.99 7.33
CA ARG A 58 0.73 -11.57 7.70
C ARG A 58 0.74 -13.09 7.54
N THR A 59 -0.36 -13.76 7.87
CA THR A 59 -0.49 -15.20 7.68
C THR A 59 -0.55 -15.58 6.20
N LEU A 60 -1.29 -14.82 5.39
CA LEU A 60 -1.40 -15.06 3.95
C LEU A 60 -0.07 -14.84 3.24
N SER A 61 0.65 -13.75 3.54
CA SER A 61 1.95 -13.44 2.92
C SER A 61 3.04 -14.48 3.25
N ALA A 62 3.05 -15.02 4.46
CA ALA A 62 4.10 -15.95 4.92
C ALA A 62 3.89 -17.42 4.50
N ARG A 63 2.69 -17.83 4.09
CA ARG A 63 2.39 -19.24 3.75
C ARG A 63 2.66 -19.54 2.29
N ASP A 64 3.61 -20.42 2.00
CA ASP A 64 3.93 -20.81 0.62
C ASP A 64 2.84 -21.63 -0.08
N THR A 65 1.91 -22.22 0.69
CA THR A 65 0.72 -22.90 0.13
C THR A 65 -0.34 -21.93 -0.40
N VAL A 66 -0.19 -20.63 -0.14
CA VAL A 66 -1.09 -19.59 -0.64
C VAL A 66 -0.57 -19.13 -2.02
N PRO A 67 -1.42 -19.03 -3.05
CA PRO A 67 -1.04 -18.55 -4.37
C PRO A 67 -0.30 -17.21 -4.32
N GLY A 68 0.73 -17.08 -5.18
CA GLY A 68 1.58 -15.89 -5.24
C GLY A 68 0.79 -14.58 -5.32
N VAL A 69 -0.26 -14.54 -6.15
CA VAL A 69 -1.09 -13.34 -6.35
C VAL A 69 -1.76 -12.82 -5.07
N ILE A 70 -2.13 -13.72 -4.15
CA ILE A 70 -2.72 -13.35 -2.85
C ILE A 70 -1.61 -12.92 -1.89
N ARG A 71 -0.46 -13.60 -1.92
CA ARG A 71 0.71 -13.27 -1.09
C ARG A 71 1.23 -11.88 -1.39
N GLY A 72 1.52 -11.59 -2.67
CA GLY A 72 1.99 -10.29 -3.13
C GLY A 72 0.99 -9.19 -2.79
N ARG A 73 -0.31 -9.45 -2.98
CA ARG A 73 -1.35 -8.49 -2.59
C ARG A 73 -1.41 -8.25 -1.09
N SER A 74 -1.25 -9.29 -0.27
CA SER A 74 -1.23 -9.15 1.18
C SER A 74 -0.04 -8.32 1.67
N VAL A 75 1.14 -8.51 1.08
CA VAL A 75 2.33 -7.68 1.35
C VAL A 75 2.08 -6.24 0.93
N ARG A 76 1.48 -6.02 -0.24
CA ARG A 76 1.12 -4.68 -0.71
C ARG A 76 0.20 -3.95 0.26
N LEU A 77 -0.87 -4.60 0.71
CA LEU A 77 -1.83 -4.03 1.66
C LEU A 77 -1.20 -3.70 3.02
N LEU A 78 -0.27 -4.53 3.49
CA LEU A 78 0.48 -4.26 4.73
C LEU A 78 1.44 -3.08 4.56
N LEU A 79 2.11 -2.97 3.40
CA LEU A 79 3.01 -1.85 3.08
C LEU A 79 2.23 -0.53 3.00
N ASP A 80 1.11 -0.51 2.27
CA ASP A 80 0.24 0.67 2.14
C ASP A 80 -0.31 1.15 3.50
N GLY A 81 -0.58 0.21 4.40
CA GLY A 81 -1.03 0.50 5.76
C GLY A 81 0.08 0.92 6.73
N GLY A 82 1.35 0.95 6.31
CA GLY A 82 2.50 1.23 7.17
C GLY A 82 2.83 0.11 8.17
N GLU A 83 2.23 -1.07 8.01
CA GLU A 83 2.33 -2.22 8.92
C GLU A 83 3.50 -3.15 8.60
N LEU A 84 4.17 -2.89 7.49
CA LEU A 84 5.31 -3.61 6.97
C LEU A 84 6.32 -2.62 6.41
N ALA A 85 7.56 -2.71 6.87
CA ALA A 85 8.63 -1.81 6.45
C ALA A 85 9.05 -2.07 4.99
N GLN A 86 9.62 -1.07 4.34
CA GLN A 86 10.08 -1.19 2.95
C GLN A 86 11.12 -2.30 2.78
N ASP A 87 12.07 -2.42 3.72
CA ASP A 87 13.11 -3.47 3.69
C ASP A 87 12.54 -4.87 3.87
N GLU A 88 11.46 -4.99 4.64
CA GLU A 88 10.71 -6.23 4.80
C GLU A 88 10.03 -6.63 3.50
N ALA A 89 9.40 -5.67 2.81
CA ALA A 89 8.79 -5.90 1.50
C ALA A 89 9.85 -6.33 0.48
N ALA A 90 10.99 -5.63 0.43
CA ALA A 90 12.13 -5.97 -0.44
C ALA A 90 12.61 -7.40 -0.19
N ARG A 91 12.73 -7.82 1.07
CA ARG A 91 13.14 -9.18 1.40
C ARG A 91 12.12 -10.21 0.91
N LEU A 92 10.82 -9.99 1.13
CA LEU A 92 9.77 -10.89 0.65
C LEU A 92 9.73 -10.97 -0.88
N MET A 93 9.95 -9.84 -1.57
CA MET A 93 10.11 -9.79 -3.02
C MET A 93 11.30 -10.62 -3.51
N GLY A 94 12.46 -10.49 -2.86
CA GLY A 94 13.67 -11.24 -3.19
C GLY A 94 13.55 -12.74 -2.94
N LEU A 95 12.86 -13.16 -1.87
CA LEU A 95 12.62 -14.59 -1.59
C LEU A 95 11.88 -15.29 -2.73
N VAL A 96 10.97 -14.58 -3.39
CA VAL A 96 10.19 -15.12 -4.51
C VAL A 96 11.05 -15.29 -5.77
N LEU A 97 12.18 -14.60 -5.90
CA LEU A 97 13.16 -14.80 -6.99
C LEU A 97 14.15 -15.93 -6.72
N SER A 98 14.03 -16.63 -5.59
CA SER A 98 14.93 -17.74 -5.27
C SER A 98 14.89 -18.83 -6.36
N PRO A 99 16.02 -19.50 -6.67
CA PRO A 99 16.08 -20.52 -7.73
C PRO A 99 15.09 -21.69 -7.59
N GLY A 100 14.55 -21.91 -6.39
CA GLY A 100 13.56 -22.96 -6.13
C GLY A 100 12.11 -22.56 -6.43
N THR A 101 11.84 -21.29 -6.75
CA THR A 101 10.49 -20.79 -7.05
C THR A 101 10.20 -20.92 -8.55
N PRO A 102 9.09 -21.56 -8.95
CA PRO A 102 8.66 -21.56 -10.34
C PRO A 102 8.50 -20.13 -10.89
N PRO A 103 8.98 -19.80 -12.11
CA PRO A 103 8.85 -18.45 -12.67
C PRO A 103 7.41 -17.92 -12.71
N ALA A 104 6.43 -18.80 -12.95
CA ALA A 104 5.02 -18.45 -12.93
C ALA A 104 4.54 -17.97 -11.54
N ASP A 105 5.05 -18.56 -10.45
CA ASP A 105 4.71 -18.14 -9.09
C ASP A 105 5.32 -16.78 -8.77
N ALA A 106 6.54 -16.52 -9.24
CA ALA A 106 7.18 -15.22 -9.10
C ALA A 106 6.43 -14.11 -9.85
N ALA A 107 5.99 -14.41 -11.07
CA ALA A 107 5.15 -13.53 -11.86
C ALA A 107 3.76 -13.30 -11.23
N ALA A 108 3.12 -14.34 -10.71
CA ALA A 108 1.85 -14.21 -10.00
C ALA A 108 1.99 -13.36 -8.73
N TRP A 109 3.10 -13.52 -8.00
CA TRP A 109 3.38 -12.73 -6.80
C TRP A 109 3.52 -11.24 -7.13
N ILE A 110 4.36 -10.89 -8.11
CA ILE A 110 4.54 -9.48 -8.48
C ILE A 110 3.23 -8.90 -9.04
N GLU A 111 2.45 -9.67 -9.80
CA GLU A 111 1.11 -9.28 -10.23
C GLU A 111 0.19 -8.96 -9.05
N GLY A 112 0.20 -9.76 -7.99
CA GLY A 112 -0.52 -9.46 -6.77
C GLY A 112 -0.06 -8.17 -6.08
N PHE A 113 1.25 -7.90 -6.12
CA PHE A 113 1.87 -6.76 -5.45
C PHE A 113 1.64 -5.43 -6.19
N VAL A 114 1.84 -5.39 -7.51
CA VAL A 114 1.69 -4.17 -8.33
C VAL A 114 0.33 -4.05 -9.00
N GLY A 115 -0.39 -5.15 -9.14
CA GLY A 115 -1.70 -5.20 -9.76
C GLY A 115 -2.83 -4.69 -8.87
N GLY A 116 -4.02 -4.62 -9.46
CA GLY A 116 -5.22 -4.12 -8.81
C GLY A 116 -5.63 -2.70 -9.24
N PRO A 117 -6.87 -2.28 -8.93
CA PRO A 117 -7.36 -0.96 -9.28
C PRO A 117 -6.46 0.14 -8.69
N GLY A 118 -5.90 1.01 -9.54
CA GLY A 118 -5.04 2.11 -9.10
C GLY A 118 -3.58 1.75 -8.77
N GLY A 119 -3.17 0.48 -8.86
CA GLY A 119 -1.78 0.06 -8.56
C GLY A 119 -0.72 0.79 -9.38
N GLY A 120 -1.00 1.00 -10.68
CA GLY A 120 -0.12 1.78 -11.55
C GLY A 120 -0.01 3.27 -11.17
N LEU A 121 -1.05 3.85 -10.57
CA LEU A 121 -1.04 5.25 -10.14
C LEU A 121 -0.16 5.43 -8.89
N LEU A 122 -0.17 4.48 -7.96
CA LEU A 122 0.71 4.50 -6.79
C LEU A 122 2.19 4.40 -7.19
N LEU A 123 2.52 3.60 -8.21
CA LEU A 123 3.89 3.54 -8.76
C LEU A 123 4.36 4.87 -9.36
N VAL A 124 3.46 5.70 -9.87
CA VAL A 124 3.79 7.03 -10.40
C VAL A 124 4.10 8.01 -9.26
N HIS A 125 3.44 7.89 -8.13
CA HIS A 125 3.52 8.87 -7.03
C HIS A 125 4.47 8.48 -5.91
N ASP A 126 4.78 7.19 -5.76
CA ASP A 126 5.67 6.68 -4.73
C ASP A 126 6.97 6.17 -5.37
N GLU A 127 8.01 7.03 -5.33
CA GLU A 127 9.33 6.71 -5.84
C GLU A 127 10.00 5.55 -5.09
N ARG A 128 9.67 5.35 -3.81
CA ARG A 128 10.22 4.26 -3.00
C ARG A 128 9.65 2.93 -3.47
N LEU A 129 8.34 2.90 -3.70
CA LEU A 129 7.67 1.74 -4.27
C LEU A 129 8.17 1.44 -5.69
N LEU A 130 8.29 2.47 -6.54
CA LEU A 130 8.82 2.29 -7.88
C LEU A 130 10.23 1.68 -7.83
N GLY A 131 11.08 2.16 -6.92
CA GLY A 131 12.40 1.60 -6.67
C GLY A 131 12.40 0.14 -6.23
N LEU A 132 11.44 -0.28 -5.40
CA LEU A 132 11.28 -1.70 -5.02
C LEU A 132 10.98 -2.59 -6.23
N VAL A 133 10.04 -2.15 -7.08
CA VAL A 133 9.66 -2.90 -8.28
C VAL A 133 10.79 -2.90 -9.31
N ASP A 134 11.47 -1.78 -9.49
CA ASP A 134 12.64 -1.65 -10.38
C ASP A 134 13.77 -2.59 -9.95
N THR A 135 14.16 -2.56 -8.67
CA THR A 135 15.20 -3.44 -8.11
C THR A 135 14.83 -4.90 -8.29
N TRP A 136 13.59 -5.27 -7.98
CA TRP A 136 13.12 -6.64 -8.17
C TRP A 136 13.18 -7.08 -9.64
N LEU A 137 12.77 -6.21 -10.58
CA LEU A 137 12.83 -6.48 -12.01
C LEU A 137 14.26 -6.65 -12.52
N THR A 138 15.20 -5.86 -12.00
CA THR A 138 16.62 -5.95 -12.37
C THR A 138 17.32 -7.17 -11.77
N ASP A 139 16.80 -7.69 -10.66
CA ASP A 139 17.35 -8.87 -9.97
C ASP A 139 16.79 -10.20 -10.50
N VAL A 140 15.83 -10.17 -11.44
CA VAL A 140 15.30 -11.40 -12.07
C VAL A 140 16.43 -12.11 -12.85
N PRO A 141 16.73 -13.39 -12.55
CA PRO A 141 17.74 -14.14 -13.29
C PRO A 141 17.42 -14.23 -14.79
N ALA A 142 18.44 -14.18 -15.65
CA ALA A 142 18.26 -14.18 -17.11
C ALA A 142 17.49 -15.42 -17.60
N GLU A 143 17.66 -16.55 -16.91
CA GLU A 143 17.02 -17.82 -17.21
C GLU A 143 15.50 -17.77 -16.92
N ALA A 144 15.10 -17.06 -15.86
CA ALA A 144 13.70 -16.89 -15.48
C ALA A 144 13.01 -15.71 -16.19
N PHE A 145 13.79 -14.73 -16.66
CA PHE A 145 13.27 -13.49 -17.23
C PHE A 145 12.33 -13.73 -18.42
N THR A 146 12.65 -14.69 -19.29
CA THR A 146 11.85 -15.00 -20.49
C THR A 146 10.48 -15.56 -20.13
N ASP A 147 10.35 -16.27 -19.01
CA ASP A 147 9.10 -16.86 -18.53
C ASP A 147 8.24 -15.84 -17.77
N VAL A 148 8.87 -14.90 -17.07
CA VAL A 148 8.19 -13.87 -16.27
C VAL A 148 7.71 -12.70 -17.14
N LEU A 149 8.45 -12.34 -18.19
CA LEU A 149 8.19 -11.16 -19.02
C LEU A 149 6.79 -11.12 -19.67
N PRO A 150 6.23 -12.21 -20.23
CA PRO A 150 4.90 -12.20 -20.82
C PRO A 150 3.81 -11.83 -19.79
N LEU A 151 3.96 -12.33 -18.56
CA LEU A 151 3.02 -12.09 -17.46
C LEU A 151 3.13 -10.64 -16.97
N LEU A 152 4.35 -10.14 -16.76
CA LEU A 152 4.59 -8.72 -16.44
C LEU A 152 4.01 -7.79 -17.50
N ARG A 153 4.24 -8.09 -18.78
CA ARG A 153 3.70 -7.29 -19.88
C ARG A 153 2.17 -7.25 -19.81
N ARG A 154 1.51 -8.37 -19.51
CA ARG A 154 0.06 -8.42 -19.29
C ARG A 154 -0.36 -7.52 -18.12
N THR A 155 0.27 -7.66 -16.95
CA THR A 155 -0.02 -6.86 -15.76
C THR A 155 0.11 -5.36 -16.02
N PHE A 156 1.26 -4.91 -16.55
CA PHE A 156 1.50 -3.49 -16.81
C PHE A 156 0.65 -2.94 -17.97
N SER A 157 0.25 -3.79 -18.93
CA SER A 157 -0.66 -3.37 -20.01
C SER A 157 -2.07 -3.05 -19.52
N ALA A 158 -2.49 -3.59 -18.36
CA ALA A 158 -3.79 -3.30 -17.76
C ALA A 158 -3.88 -1.87 -17.18
N TYR A 159 -2.75 -1.18 -17.00
CA TYR A 159 -2.75 0.22 -16.55
C TYR A 159 -3.23 1.17 -17.63
N GLU A 160 -3.85 2.27 -17.22
CA GLU A 160 -4.28 3.34 -18.12
C GLU A 160 -3.12 3.84 -19.00
N PRO A 161 -3.36 4.16 -20.30
CA PRO A 161 -2.30 4.60 -21.21
C PRO A 161 -1.49 5.80 -20.70
N GLY A 162 -2.12 6.72 -19.99
CA GLY A 162 -1.46 7.87 -19.36
C GLY A 162 -0.47 7.44 -18.27
N VAL A 163 -0.89 6.54 -17.38
CA VAL A 163 -0.06 5.97 -16.31
C VAL A 163 1.17 5.26 -16.90
N ARG A 164 0.97 4.43 -17.93
CA ARG A 164 2.10 3.73 -18.60
C ARG A 164 3.11 4.69 -19.21
N ARG A 165 2.65 5.79 -19.82
CA ARG A 165 3.54 6.84 -20.37
C ARG A 165 4.37 7.47 -19.27
N THR A 166 3.74 7.92 -18.19
CA THR A 166 4.43 8.55 -17.06
C THR A 166 5.41 7.60 -16.39
N LEU A 167 5.04 6.33 -16.16
CA LEU A 167 5.95 5.31 -15.65
C LEU A 167 7.16 5.12 -16.58
N GLY A 168 6.94 5.02 -17.90
CA GLY A 168 8.02 4.90 -18.87
C GLY A 168 8.98 6.10 -18.86
N GLU A 169 8.47 7.31 -18.62
CA GLU A 169 9.32 8.49 -18.45
C GLU A 169 10.11 8.47 -17.14
N LEU A 170 9.49 8.03 -16.03
CA LEU A 170 10.16 7.88 -14.74
C LEU A 170 11.29 6.86 -14.81
N VAL A 171 11.03 5.68 -15.39
CA VAL A 171 12.04 4.63 -15.60
C VAL A 171 13.18 5.15 -16.50
N ARG A 172 12.87 5.89 -17.58
CA ARG A 172 13.89 6.49 -18.46
C ARG A 172 14.78 7.50 -17.73
N ARG A 173 14.23 8.24 -16.75
CA ARG A 173 15.01 9.17 -15.91
C ARG A 173 15.93 8.43 -14.93
N GLY A 174 15.62 7.19 -14.57
CA GLY A 174 16.41 6.32 -13.69
C GLY A 174 16.50 6.80 -12.23
N PRO A 175 16.93 5.93 -11.30
CA PRO A 175 17.02 6.24 -9.87
C PRO A 175 18.14 7.25 -9.47
N GLY A 176 18.77 7.95 -10.43
CA GLY A 176 19.98 8.75 -10.19
C GLY A 176 19.99 10.19 -10.72
N THR A 177 19.01 10.62 -11.51
CA THR A 177 19.07 11.97 -12.13
C THR A 177 18.66 13.12 -11.18
N ARG A 178 18.57 12.85 -9.87
CA ARG A 178 18.49 13.88 -8.81
C ARG A 178 19.68 13.88 -7.85
N GLY A 179 20.81 13.27 -8.23
CA GLY A 179 22.03 13.24 -7.43
C GLY A 179 23.25 13.71 -8.23
N GLY A 180 23.28 14.98 -8.65
CA GLY A 180 24.39 15.46 -9.48
C GLY A 180 24.35 16.90 -9.96
N THR A 181 23.55 17.77 -9.34
CA THR A 181 23.75 19.21 -9.44
C THR A 181 23.17 19.87 -8.19
N ALA A 182 24.03 20.52 -7.41
CA ALA A 182 23.64 21.63 -6.56
C ALA A 182 23.22 22.81 -7.45
N THR A 183 22.16 22.61 -8.24
CA THR A 183 21.49 23.65 -9.00
C THR A 183 20.01 23.43 -8.75
N ALA A 184 19.40 24.37 -8.01
CA ALA A 184 17.99 24.47 -7.72
C ALA A 184 17.10 23.89 -8.84
N ILE A 185 16.67 22.65 -8.68
CA ILE A 185 15.51 22.13 -9.41
C ILE A 185 14.35 22.36 -8.45
N SER A 186 13.52 23.33 -8.78
CA SER A 186 12.23 23.54 -8.15
C SER A 186 11.54 22.19 -7.96
N GLY A 187 11.44 21.74 -6.71
CA GLY A 187 10.54 20.66 -6.36
C GLY A 187 9.15 21.00 -6.89
N THR A 188 8.37 19.98 -7.25
CA THR A 188 6.94 20.16 -7.55
C THR A 188 6.34 21.06 -6.46
N PRO A 189 5.79 22.24 -6.81
CA PRO A 189 5.36 23.20 -5.80
C PRO A 189 4.38 22.55 -4.81
N GLY A 190 4.80 22.36 -3.56
CA GLY A 190 3.97 21.80 -2.48
C GLY A 190 4.37 20.45 -1.89
N PHE A 191 5.44 19.79 -2.34
CA PHE A 191 5.95 18.56 -1.70
C PHE A 191 7.40 18.74 -1.22
N ALA A 192 7.54 19.37 -0.06
CA ALA A 192 8.80 19.45 0.68
C ALA A 192 8.98 18.19 1.56
N PRO A 193 10.23 17.82 1.92
CA PRO A 193 10.51 16.65 2.78
C PRO A 193 9.90 16.78 4.18
N GLU A 194 9.64 18.01 4.63
CA GLU A 194 8.86 18.30 5.83
C GLU A 194 7.59 19.07 5.46
N PRO A 195 6.47 18.84 6.17
CA PRO A 195 5.25 19.59 5.94
C PRO A 195 5.44 21.08 6.25
N ASP A 196 5.00 21.94 5.35
CA ASP A 196 4.92 23.37 5.57
C ASP A 196 3.78 23.66 6.56
N THR A 197 4.14 23.88 7.83
CA THR A 197 3.19 24.09 8.92
C THR A 197 2.34 25.34 8.70
N VAL A 198 2.90 26.40 8.11
CA VAL A 198 2.18 27.65 7.82
C VAL A 198 1.08 27.40 6.79
N ARG A 199 1.41 26.65 5.73
CA ARG A 199 0.45 26.31 4.68
C ARG A 199 -0.58 25.26 5.13
N ALA A 200 -0.19 24.35 6.02
CA ALA A 200 -1.11 23.41 6.67
C ALA A 200 -2.08 24.13 7.61
N ASP A 201 -1.61 25.10 8.38
CA ASP A 201 -2.47 25.89 9.29
C ASP A 201 -3.48 26.73 8.51
N ALA A 202 -3.10 27.24 7.34
CA ALA A 202 -3.97 28.06 6.49
C ALA A 202 -5.24 27.34 6.00
N VAL A 203 -5.26 26.00 5.96
CA VAL A 203 -6.45 25.23 5.57
C VAL A 203 -7.35 24.87 6.75
N LEU A 204 -6.89 25.03 8.00
CA LEU A 204 -7.65 24.69 9.21
C LEU A 204 -9.01 25.39 9.32
N PRO A 205 -9.18 26.68 8.96
CA PRO A 205 -10.49 27.33 9.01
C PRO A 205 -11.51 26.68 8.06
N VAL A 206 -11.07 26.27 6.86
CA VAL A 206 -11.92 25.61 5.86
C VAL A 206 -12.25 24.19 6.32
N LEU A 207 -11.27 23.47 6.88
CA LEU A 207 -11.49 22.13 7.42
C LEU A 207 -12.46 22.16 8.61
N ARG A 208 -12.36 23.14 9.51
CA ARG A 208 -13.31 23.34 10.62
C ARG A 208 -14.72 23.65 10.13
N LEU A 209 -14.85 24.36 9.00
CA LEU A 209 -16.14 24.62 8.37
C LEU A 209 -16.75 23.36 7.73
N LEU A 210 -15.93 22.55 7.07
CA LEU A 210 -16.38 21.35 6.36
C LEU A 210 -16.64 20.14 7.28
N LEU A 211 -15.85 20.01 8.34
CA LEU A 211 -15.88 18.87 9.25
C LEU A 211 -16.66 19.17 10.54
N GLY A 212 -17.02 20.43 10.77
CA GLY A 212 -17.60 20.91 12.02
C GLY A 212 -16.54 21.05 13.12
N PRO A 213 -16.70 21.97 14.08
CA PRO A 213 -15.80 22.06 15.21
C PRO A 213 -15.99 20.84 16.11
N ASP A 214 -14.96 20.02 16.26
CA ASP A 214 -14.83 19.18 17.46
C ASP A 214 -14.80 20.12 18.66
N GLY A 215 -15.74 19.88 19.59
CA GLY A 215 -16.18 20.82 20.62
C GLY A 215 -15.05 21.59 21.30
N ASP A 216 -15.23 22.91 21.35
CA ASP A 216 -14.41 23.80 22.13
C ASP A 216 -14.34 23.32 23.58
N ASP A 217 -13.11 23.05 24.00
CA ASP A 217 -12.69 22.89 25.38
C ASP A 217 -12.86 24.23 26.11
N GLU A 218 -14.10 24.59 26.47
CA GLU A 218 -14.38 25.65 27.45
C GLU A 218 -14.35 25.07 28.87
N GLY A 219 -13.18 24.56 29.23
CA GLY A 219 -12.76 24.25 30.59
C GLY A 219 -11.81 25.31 31.14
N ALA A 220 -12.19 26.60 31.14
CA ALA A 220 -11.38 27.64 31.79
C ALA A 220 -12.22 28.80 32.35
N ARG A 221 -12.65 28.61 33.61
CA ARG A 221 -12.56 29.55 34.74
C ARG A 221 -12.78 31.05 34.44
N ASP A 222 -13.92 31.57 34.89
CA ASP A 222 -13.94 32.87 35.56
C ASP A 222 -15.12 32.94 36.58
N GLU A 223 -14.82 32.68 37.85
CA GLU A 223 -15.63 33.16 38.98
C GLU A 223 -15.01 34.48 39.46
N PRO A 224 -15.70 35.62 39.40
CA PRO A 224 -15.27 36.79 40.14
C PRO A 224 -15.83 36.74 41.57
N ALA A 225 -14.88 36.86 42.50
CA ALA A 225 -15.05 36.98 43.94
C ALA A 225 -16.07 38.04 44.36
N GLY A 226 -16.72 37.80 45.50
CA GLY A 226 -17.60 38.76 46.14
C GLY A 226 -16.88 40.02 46.65
N VAL A 227 -17.65 41.11 46.73
CA VAL A 227 -17.43 42.22 47.68
C VAL A 227 -18.80 42.69 48.17
N THR A 228 -18.87 42.78 49.51
CA THR A 228 -19.90 43.30 50.41
C THR A 228 -20.45 44.70 50.10
N ALA A 229 -21.75 44.89 50.37
CA ALA A 229 -22.28 45.93 51.26
C ALA A 229 -23.64 45.47 51.82
#